data_AF-A0A8T4TG91-F1
#
_entry.id   AF-A0A8T4TG91-F1
#
_cell.length_a   1.000
_cell.length_b   1.000
_cell.length_c   1.000
_cell.angle_alpha   90.00
_cell.angle_beta   90.00
_cell.angle_gamma   90.00
#
_symmetry.space_group_name_H-M   'P 1'
#
loop_
_entity.id
_entity.type
_entity.pdbx_description
1 polymer ?
#
loop_
_entity_poly.entity_id
_entity_poly.type
_entity_poly.pdbx_seq_one_letter_code
_entity_poly.pdbx_strand_id
1 'polypeptide(L)'
;MRIMNVSKDSTIADSALQCRTFWEQTRGMMFREEVVPLLFVFSAPQRVHLHSWFCPAGMDLVLLNDAWEVIELKSEWEKRSSFSSARECSFLLELPMGTIAQTRTEVGDVVHFVRKEVRNEGLRKEVGTSMVQGDKFRPEQLDGGQSRVGPVRGNVLGGERLSGRKTYLGERELARRK
;
A
#
# COMPACT_ATOMS: atom_id res chain seq x y z
N MET A 1 -0.43 5.36 8.13
CA MET A 1 0.54 4.25 7.90
C MET A 1 1.89 4.83 7.52
N ARG A 2 3.02 4.19 7.84
CA ARG A 2 4.34 4.62 7.34
C ARG A 2 4.63 3.96 5.99
N ILE A 3 5.24 4.69 5.07
CA ILE A 3 5.64 4.23 3.74
C ILE A 3 7.17 4.29 3.63
N MET A 4 7.78 3.19 3.22
CA MET A 4 9.23 3.07 3.10
C MET A 4 9.61 2.55 1.71
N ASN A 5 10.62 3.15 1.10
CA ASN A 5 11.31 2.58 -0.05
C ASN A 5 12.36 1.60 0.51
N VAL A 6 12.09 0.30 0.40
CA VAL A 6 12.99 -0.72 0.97
C VAL A 6 14.22 -0.97 0.11
N SER A 7 14.17 -0.64 -1.19
CA SER A 7 15.32 -0.72 -2.09
C SER A 7 16.40 0.29 -1.75
N LYS A 8 16.03 1.43 -1.15
CA LYS A 8 16.93 2.54 -0.82
C LYS A 8 17.10 2.79 0.68
N ASP A 9 16.48 1.96 1.52
CA ASP A 9 16.39 2.17 2.98
C ASP A 9 15.99 3.60 3.36
N SER A 10 14.96 4.13 2.67
CA SER A 10 14.51 5.51 2.85
C SER A 10 13.02 5.59 3.21
N THR A 11 12.67 6.60 3.98
CA THR A 11 11.27 6.82 4.38
C THR A 11 10.60 7.78 3.40
N ILE A 12 9.60 7.29 2.68
CA ILE A 12 8.80 8.11 1.75
C ILE A 12 7.84 9.00 2.53
N ALA A 13 7.16 8.45 3.54
CA ALA A 13 6.24 9.20 4.38
C ALA A 13 6.07 8.54 5.75
N ASP A 14 6.14 9.34 6.83
CA ASP A 14 5.91 8.85 8.20
C ASP A 14 4.44 8.52 8.50
N SER A 15 3.54 9.17 7.76
CA SER A 15 2.11 8.95 7.82
C SER A 15 1.47 9.23 6.47
N ALA A 16 0.72 8.25 5.97
CA ALA A 16 -0.20 8.40 4.86
C ALA A 16 -1.63 8.00 5.24
N LEU A 17 -2.59 8.69 4.64
CA LEU A 17 -4.02 8.36 4.67
C LEU A 17 -4.35 7.43 3.52
N GLN A 18 -5.32 6.53 3.72
CA GLN A 18 -5.72 5.58 2.68
C GLN A 18 -7.04 6.00 2.03
N CYS A 19 -7.08 5.96 0.71
CA CYS A 19 -8.28 6.18 -0.11
C CYS A 19 -8.68 4.85 -0.77
N ARG A 20 -9.71 4.18 -0.23
CA ARG A 20 -10.16 2.86 -0.71
C ARG A 20 -11.49 2.92 -1.45
N THR A 21 -12.35 3.85 -1.04
CA THR A 21 -13.67 4.01 -1.65
C THR A 21 -13.58 4.91 -2.87
N PHE A 22 -14.51 4.73 -3.81
CA PHE A 22 -14.63 5.58 -4.99
C PHE A 22 -14.66 7.07 -4.60
N TRP A 23 -15.42 7.44 -3.56
CA TRP A 23 -15.52 8.83 -3.10
C TRP A 23 -14.21 9.40 -2.53
N GLU A 24 -13.47 8.60 -1.75
CA GLU A 24 -12.15 9.01 -1.26
C GLU A 24 -11.15 9.18 -2.40
N GLN A 25 -11.19 8.29 -3.40
CA GLN A 25 -10.31 8.34 -4.56
C GLN A 25 -10.68 9.49 -5.50
N THR A 26 -11.96 9.74 -5.75
CA THR A 26 -12.40 10.90 -6.52
C THR A 26 -12.01 12.19 -5.82
N ARG A 27 -12.15 12.29 -4.49
CA ARG A 27 -11.75 13.49 -3.73
C ARG A 27 -10.24 13.69 -3.75
N GLY A 28 -9.47 12.66 -3.40
CA GLY A 28 -8.01 12.71 -3.33
C GLY A 28 -7.47 13.91 -2.54
N MET A 29 -6.54 14.65 -3.15
CA MET A 29 -5.99 15.89 -2.61
C MET A 29 -6.92 17.11 -2.70
N MET A 30 -8.03 17.02 -3.43
CA MET A 30 -8.88 18.19 -3.67
C MET A 30 -9.50 18.74 -2.38
N PHE A 31 -9.53 20.07 -2.29
CA PHE A 31 -10.12 20.81 -1.16
C PHE A 31 -9.51 20.50 0.21
N ARG A 32 -8.26 20.01 0.24
CA ARG A 32 -7.46 19.97 1.46
C ARG A 32 -6.72 21.29 1.63
N GLU A 33 -6.41 21.63 2.87
CA GLU A 33 -5.64 22.84 3.20
C GLU A 33 -4.18 22.71 2.79
N GLU A 34 -3.61 21.51 2.91
CA GLU A 34 -2.23 21.20 2.60
C GLU A 34 -2.07 19.86 1.84
N VAL A 35 -0.91 19.67 1.21
CA VAL A 35 -0.56 18.41 0.56
C VAL A 35 -0.09 17.41 1.62
N VAL A 36 -0.86 16.34 1.82
CA VAL A 36 -0.52 15.25 2.75
C VAL A 36 -0.33 13.94 1.99
N PRO A 37 0.56 13.03 2.43
CA PRO A 37 0.71 11.75 1.78
C PRO A 37 -0.62 10.95 1.73
N LEU A 38 -1.07 10.60 0.53
CA LEU A 38 -2.25 9.76 0.28
C LEU A 38 -1.84 8.47 -0.43
N LEU A 39 -2.44 7.36 -0.02
CA LEU A 39 -2.36 6.07 -0.69
C LEU A 39 -3.72 5.69 -1.25
N PHE A 40 -3.81 5.63 -2.57
CA PHE A 40 -4.98 5.13 -3.29
C PHE A 40 -4.81 3.62 -3.49
N VAL A 41 -5.85 2.86 -3.16
CA VAL A 41 -5.89 1.42 -3.38
C VAL A 41 -7.02 1.11 -4.34
N PHE A 42 -6.65 0.75 -5.57
CA PHE A 42 -7.62 0.41 -6.60
C PHE A 42 -8.12 -1.03 -6.45
N SER A 43 -9.37 -1.28 -6.82
CA SER A 43 -9.95 -2.64 -6.76
C SER A 43 -9.39 -3.59 -7.82
N ALA A 44 -8.83 -3.04 -8.90
CA ALA A 44 -8.15 -3.74 -9.97
C ALA A 44 -7.09 -2.82 -10.57
N PRO A 45 -6.00 -3.37 -11.14
CA PRO A 45 -5.02 -2.61 -11.90
C PRO A 45 -5.70 -1.79 -12.99
N GLN A 46 -5.37 -0.50 -13.08
CA GLN A 46 -5.95 0.39 -14.08
C GLN A 46 -5.00 1.53 -14.44
N ARG A 47 -5.20 2.10 -15.64
CA ARG A 47 -4.61 3.39 -15.98
C ARG A 47 -5.37 4.49 -15.26
N VAL A 48 -4.63 5.46 -14.74
CA VAL A 48 -5.22 6.60 -14.02
C VAL A 48 -5.15 7.86 -14.86
N HIS A 49 -6.24 8.64 -14.82
CA HIS A 49 -6.32 9.96 -15.39
C HIS A 49 -6.59 10.93 -14.24
N LEU A 50 -5.58 11.73 -13.90
CA LEU A 50 -5.59 12.60 -12.75
C LEU A 50 -5.59 14.05 -13.20
N HIS A 51 -6.16 14.90 -12.34
CA HIS A 51 -6.12 16.33 -12.53
C HIS A 51 -5.85 17.10 -11.24
N SER A 52 -5.18 18.24 -11.34
CA SER A 52 -4.74 19.03 -10.18
C SER A 52 -5.40 20.41 -10.06
N TRP A 53 -6.58 20.63 -10.65
CA TRP A 53 -7.26 21.94 -10.63
C TRP A 53 -7.69 22.42 -9.24
N PHE A 54 -8.07 21.50 -8.35
CA PHE A 54 -8.58 21.82 -7.00
C PHE A 54 -7.62 21.40 -5.88
N CYS A 55 -6.38 21.08 -6.22
CA CYS A 55 -5.35 20.72 -5.25
C CYS A 55 -4.70 21.97 -4.65
N PRO A 56 -4.29 21.94 -3.37
CA PRO A 56 -3.70 23.09 -2.69
C PRO A 56 -2.33 23.49 -3.27
N ALA A 57 -1.49 22.53 -3.64
CA ALA A 57 -0.16 22.75 -4.21
C ALA A 57 0.18 21.69 -5.28
N GLY A 58 1.36 21.84 -5.91
CA GLY A 58 1.94 20.77 -6.71
C GLY A 58 2.41 19.60 -5.85
N MET A 59 2.59 18.43 -6.47
CA MET A 59 2.82 17.18 -5.75
C MET A 59 3.67 16.22 -6.56
N ASP A 60 4.18 15.19 -5.90
CA ASP A 60 4.82 14.05 -6.55
C ASP A 60 3.85 12.88 -6.63
N LEU A 61 3.88 12.14 -7.75
CA LEU A 61 3.11 10.92 -7.93
C LEU A 61 4.02 9.70 -8.06
N VAL A 62 3.70 8.64 -7.32
CA VAL A 62 4.37 7.35 -7.41
C VAL A 62 3.33 6.27 -7.68
N LEU A 63 3.43 5.60 -8.83
CA LEU A 63 2.50 4.55 -9.22
C LEU A 63 3.15 3.20 -8.96
N LEU A 64 2.40 2.29 -8.34
CA LEU A 64 2.87 0.96 -7.96
C LEU A 64 2.01 -0.15 -8.60
N ASN A 65 2.62 -1.29 -8.86
CA ASN A 65 1.92 -2.52 -9.24
C ASN A 65 1.47 -3.35 -8.02
N ASP A 66 0.84 -4.50 -8.26
CA ASP A 66 0.40 -5.45 -7.21
C ASP A 66 1.55 -6.01 -6.35
N ALA A 67 2.78 -5.98 -6.87
CA ALA A 67 3.98 -6.39 -6.15
C ALA A 67 4.64 -5.24 -5.36
N TRP A 68 3.98 -4.07 -5.28
CA TRP A 68 4.47 -2.85 -4.63
C TRP A 68 5.76 -2.29 -5.23
N GLU A 69 6.02 -2.60 -6.49
CA GLU A 69 7.13 -2.05 -7.26
C GLU A 69 6.71 -0.74 -7.93
N VAL A 70 7.60 0.27 -7.90
CA VAL A 70 7.44 1.54 -8.59
C VAL A 70 7.48 1.31 -10.10
N ILE A 71 6.37 1.54 -10.78
CA ILE A 71 6.26 1.32 -12.22
C ILE A 71 6.31 2.61 -13.03
N GLU A 72 5.99 3.75 -12.41
CA GLU A 72 5.95 5.07 -13.03
C GLU A 72 6.06 6.16 -11.95
N LEU A 73 6.72 7.26 -12.31
CA LEU A 73 6.93 8.43 -11.45
C LEU A 73 6.54 9.69 -12.19
N LYS A 74 5.90 10.62 -11.49
CA LYS A 74 5.72 11.99 -11.94
C LYS A 74 6.14 12.94 -10.83
N SER A 75 7.37 13.43 -10.92
CA SER A 75 7.88 14.47 -10.03
C SER A 75 7.31 15.84 -10.40
N GLU A 76 7.18 16.70 -9.39
CA GLU A 76 6.85 18.12 -9.54
C GLU A 76 5.58 18.34 -10.39
N TRP A 77 4.55 17.52 -10.17
CA TRP A 77 3.28 17.67 -10.88
C TRP A 77 2.58 18.97 -10.45
N GLU A 78 2.54 19.92 -11.38
CA GLU A 78 2.03 21.26 -11.15
C GLU A 78 0.51 21.30 -10.95
N LYS A 79 0.03 22.39 -10.33
CA LYS A 79 -1.40 22.70 -10.22
C LYS A 79 -2.01 22.97 -11.60
N ARG A 80 -3.32 22.75 -11.73
CA ARG A 80 -4.09 23.00 -12.97
C ARG A 80 -3.53 22.26 -14.18
N SER A 81 -2.94 21.10 -13.93
CA SER A 81 -2.39 20.19 -14.92
C SER A 81 -3.19 18.89 -14.95
N SER A 82 -2.95 18.10 -15.99
CA SER A 82 -3.48 16.75 -16.14
C SER A 82 -2.34 15.77 -16.28
N PHE A 83 -2.55 14.56 -15.77
CA PHE A 83 -1.62 13.46 -15.88
C PHE A 83 -2.39 12.20 -16.28
N SER A 84 -1.82 11.42 -17.19
CA SER A 84 -2.36 10.12 -17.58
C SER A 84 -1.23 9.11 -17.49
N SER A 85 -1.45 8.03 -16.73
CA SER A 85 -0.42 7.02 -16.56
C SER A 85 -0.18 6.24 -17.86
N ALA A 86 1.08 5.96 -18.17
CA ALA A 86 1.43 5.10 -19.29
C ALA A 86 1.13 3.63 -18.98
N ARG A 87 1.27 3.23 -17.70
CA ARG A 87 1.09 1.86 -17.22
C ARG A 87 -0.15 1.73 -16.34
N GLU A 88 -0.68 0.51 -16.27
CA GLU A 88 -1.70 0.16 -15.27
C GLU A 88 -1.05 0.05 -13.89
N CYS A 89 -1.67 0.67 -12.89
CA CYS A 89 -1.23 0.65 -11.51
C CYS A 89 -2.34 0.12 -10.61
N SER A 90 -1.94 -0.53 -9.53
CA SER A 90 -2.84 -1.02 -8.47
C SER A 90 -2.90 -0.06 -7.30
N PHE A 91 -1.84 0.74 -7.16
CA PHE A 91 -1.72 1.76 -6.13
C PHE A 91 -1.14 3.05 -6.71
N LEU A 92 -1.57 4.16 -6.14
CA LEU A 92 -1.03 5.48 -6.41
C LEU A 92 -0.71 6.17 -5.08
N LEU A 93 0.47 6.76 -4.98
CA LEU A 93 0.84 7.68 -3.91
C LEU A 93 0.80 9.10 -4.45
N GLU A 94 0.06 9.97 -3.76
CA GLU A 94 0.20 11.42 -3.88
C GLU A 94 1.03 11.91 -2.70
N LEU A 95 2.12 12.63 -2.98
CA LEU A 95 3.12 13.03 -1.98
C LEU A 95 3.42 14.53 -2.08
N PRO A 96 3.88 15.18 -1.00
CA PRO A 96 4.45 16.52 -1.09
C PRO A 96 5.50 16.61 -2.21
N MET A 97 5.49 17.70 -2.96
CA MET A 97 6.44 17.95 -4.04
C MET A 97 7.89 17.82 -3.53
N GLY A 98 8.73 17.16 -4.32
CA GLY A 98 10.15 16.94 -4.00
C GLY A 98 10.43 15.69 -3.15
N THR A 99 9.40 14.97 -2.69
CA THR A 99 9.56 13.71 -1.95
C THR A 99 10.33 12.67 -2.76
N ILE A 100 10.06 12.55 -4.07
CA ILE A 100 10.77 11.60 -4.96
C ILE A 100 12.28 11.91 -4.97
N ALA A 101 12.64 13.18 -5.13
CA ALA A 101 14.03 13.61 -5.16
C ALA A 101 14.73 13.41 -3.81
N GLN A 102 14.08 13.79 -2.70
CA GLN A 102 14.63 13.65 -1.34
C GLN A 102 14.90 12.18 -0.97
N THR A 103 14.00 11.28 -1.38
CA THR A 103 14.06 9.85 -1.06
C THR A 103 14.84 9.03 -2.08
N ARG A 104 15.21 9.65 -3.21
CA ARG A 104 15.85 9.02 -4.37
C ARG A 104 15.05 7.81 -4.89
N THR A 105 13.73 7.95 -4.88
CA THR A 105 12.83 6.90 -5.35
C THR A 105 12.89 6.82 -6.87
N GLU A 106 13.10 5.62 -7.39
CA GLU A 106 13.27 5.34 -8.83
C GLU A 106 12.29 4.25 -9.30
N VAL A 107 12.05 4.19 -10.61
CA VAL A 107 11.28 3.07 -11.22
C VAL A 107 12.03 1.76 -10.98
N GLY A 108 11.31 0.73 -10.52
CA GLY A 108 11.85 -0.56 -10.12
C GLY A 108 12.10 -0.70 -8.61
N ASP A 109 12.02 0.38 -7.84
CA ASP A 109 12.12 0.30 -6.39
C ASP A 109 10.91 -0.41 -5.78
N VAL A 110 11.10 -1.10 -4.65
CA VAL A 110 10.03 -1.77 -3.91
C VAL A 110 9.65 -0.92 -2.69
N VAL A 111 8.35 -0.77 -2.45
CA VAL A 111 7.79 0.05 -1.38
C VAL A 111 7.04 -0.82 -0.38
N HIS A 112 7.31 -0.65 0.92
CA HIS A 112 6.60 -1.35 1.99
C HIS A 112 5.79 -0.39 2.86
N PHE A 113 4.71 -0.91 3.44
CA PHE A 113 3.82 -0.18 4.33
C PHE A 113 3.86 -0.78 5.72
N VAL A 114 4.20 0.04 6.70
CA VAL A 114 4.23 -0.36 8.10
C VAL A 114 3.03 0.26 8.80
N ARG A 115 2.15 -0.58 9.34
CA ARG A 115 1.07 -0.12 10.21
C ARG A 115 1.72 0.34 11.51
N LYS A 116 1.49 1.59 11.92
CA LYS A 116 1.82 2.00 13.28
C LYS A 116 0.89 1.24 14.22
N GLU A 117 1.42 0.31 15.00
CA GLU A 117 0.70 -0.21 16.15
C GLU A 117 0.45 0.94 17.11
N VAL A 118 -0.81 1.22 17.39
CA VAL A 118 -1.17 2.14 18.46
C VAL A 118 -0.86 1.41 19.76
N ARG A 119 0.29 1.69 20.36
CA ARG A 119 0.52 1.29 21.75
C ARG A 119 -0.42 2.11 22.63
N ASN A 120 -1.42 1.46 23.21
CA ASN A 120 -2.26 2.04 24.26
C ASN A 120 -1.42 2.20 25.54
N GLU A 121 -0.53 3.20 25.59
CA GLU A 121 0.25 3.56 26.78
C GLU A 121 -0.54 4.43 27.76
N GLY A 122 -1.79 4.07 28.06
CA GLY A 122 -2.68 4.99 28.78
C GLY A 122 -3.84 4.42 29.61
N LEU A 123 -3.90 3.11 29.88
CA LEU A 123 -4.97 2.54 30.73
C LEU A 123 -4.44 1.61 31.83
N ARG A 124 -3.53 2.10 32.69
CA ARG A 124 -3.23 1.48 33.99
C ARG A 124 -2.83 2.53 35.03
N LYS A 125 -3.82 3.14 35.67
CA LYS A 125 -3.87 3.57 37.09
C LYS A 125 -5.37 3.55 37.42
N GLU A 126 -5.90 2.80 38.38
CA GLU A 126 -5.48 2.60 39.75
C GLU A 126 -5.81 1.17 40.23
N VAL A 127 -4.85 0.50 40.87
CA VAL A 127 -5.15 -0.62 41.77
C VAL A 127 -5.37 -0.01 43.14
N GLY A 128 -6.63 0.19 43.50
CA GLY A 128 -7.06 0.52 44.85
C GLY A 128 -7.16 -0.74 45.71
N THR A 129 -6.23 -0.84 46.66
CA THR A 129 -6.29 -1.46 47.99
C THR A 129 -7.43 -2.43 48.37
N SER A 130 -7.00 -3.69 48.61
CA SER A 130 -7.41 -4.71 49.60
C SER A 130 -8.88 -4.92 50.01
N MET A 131 -9.30 -6.20 50.06
CA MET A 131 -9.79 -6.86 51.29
C MET A 131 -9.78 -8.39 51.18
N VAL A 132 -9.74 -9.01 52.36
CA VAL A 132 -9.34 -10.38 52.74
C VAL A 132 -10.50 -11.39 52.64
N GLN A 133 -10.14 -12.68 52.75
CA GLN A 133 -10.98 -13.87 53.04
C GLN A 133 -11.81 -14.37 51.84
N GLY A 134 -11.59 -15.55 51.28
CA GLY A 134 -11.16 -16.81 51.87
C GLY A 134 -12.35 -17.75 51.74
N ASP A 135 -12.33 -18.69 50.79
CA ASP A 135 -12.99 -19.97 51.00
C ASP A 135 -12.54 -21.06 50.02
N LYS A 136 -12.44 -22.24 50.61
CA LYS A 136 -12.05 -23.53 50.04
C LYS A 136 -13.17 -24.05 49.13
N PHE A 137 -12.85 -24.62 47.96
CA PHE A 137 -13.46 -25.88 47.55
C PHE A 137 -12.69 -26.60 46.44
N ARG A 138 -12.85 -27.92 46.43
CA ARG A 138 -11.99 -28.98 45.89
C ARG A 138 -12.17 -29.30 44.39
N PRO A 139 -11.25 -30.09 43.79
CA PRO A 139 -11.25 -30.49 42.40
C PRO A 139 -12.00 -31.82 42.14
N GLU A 140 -12.65 -31.94 40.99
CA GLU A 140 -13.06 -33.18 40.30
C GLU A 140 -12.90 -32.86 38.79
N GLN A 141 -11.96 -33.43 38.02
CA GLN A 141 -11.74 -34.82 37.59
C GLN A 141 -12.76 -35.29 36.53
N LEU A 142 -12.19 -35.98 35.51
CA LEU A 142 -12.81 -36.86 34.50
C LEU A 142 -13.32 -36.16 33.22
N ASP A 143 -13.27 -36.75 32.03
CA ASP A 143 -12.47 -37.83 31.41
C ASP A 143 -12.95 -37.86 29.93
N GLY A 144 -12.17 -38.47 29.04
CA GLY A 144 -12.67 -39.25 27.90
C GLY A 144 -13.53 -38.59 26.80
N GLY A 145 -13.00 -38.52 25.58
CA GLY A 145 -13.81 -38.20 24.40
C GLY A 145 -13.12 -38.41 23.06
N GLN A 146 -12.75 -39.65 22.75
CA GLN A 146 -12.29 -40.08 21.42
C GLN A 146 -13.39 -39.93 20.34
N SER A 147 -13.04 -39.49 19.13
CA SER A 147 -13.51 -40.12 17.88
C SER A 147 -12.84 -39.55 16.62
N ARG A 148 -12.11 -40.41 15.89
CA ARG A 148 -12.42 -40.96 14.53
C ARG A 148 -12.19 -39.96 13.39
N VAL A 149 -11.06 -40.03 12.69
CA VAL A 149 -10.77 -40.90 11.52
C VAL A 149 -11.75 -40.71 10.37
N GLY A 150 -11.23 -40.21 9.24
CA GLY A 150 -11.85 -40.32 7.92
C GLY A 150 -11.05 -39.56 6.84
N PRO A 151 -10.29 -40.25 5.97
CA PRO A 151 -9.54 -39.62 4.89
C PRO A 151 -10.42 -39.50 3.63
N VAL A 152 -10.27 -38.41 2.87
CA VAL A 152 -10.76 -38.36 1.49
C VAL A 152 -9.58 -38.21 0.54
N ARG A 153 -9.38 -39.28 -0.22
CA ARG A 153 -8.47 -39.42 -1.35
C ARG A 153 -9.07 -38.78 -2.60
N GLY A 154 -8.17 -38.37 -3.50
CA GLY A 154 -8.31 -38.53 -4.95
C GLY A 154 -8.40 -37.19 -5.70
N ASN A 155 -7.33 -36.74 -6.35
CA ASN A 155 -6.74 -37.14 -7.65
C ASN A 155 -7.34 -36.42 -8.86
N VAL A 156 -6.52 -36.39 -9.92
CA VAL A 156 -6.79 -36.03 -11.33
C VAL A 156 -6.37 -34.58 -11.65
N LEU A 157 -5.12 -34.37 -12.07
CA LEU A 157 -4.55 -34.54 -13.42
C LEU A 157 -4.98 -33.46 -14.43
N GLY A 158 -3.97 -32.85 -15.05
CA GLY A 158 -3.98 -32.60 -16.48
C GLY A 158 -4.00 -31.12 -16.88
N GLY A 159 -3.04 -30.73 -17.72
CA GLY A 159 -3.27 -29.66 -18.68
C GLY A 159 -2.11 -28.73 -18.95
N GLU A 160 -1.11 -29.22 -19.68
CA GLU A 160 -0.12 -28.42 -20.40
C GLU A 160 -0.75 -27.40 -21.37
N ARG A 161 -0.08 -26.26 -21.56
CA ARG A 161 0.26 -25.59 -22.86
C ARG A 161 0.75 -24.16 -22.55
N LEU A 162 2.05 -23.86 -22.66
CA LEU A 162 2.80 -23.47 -23.87
C LEU A 162 2.30 -22.20 -24.59
N SER A 163 3.29 -21.35 -24.91
CA SER A 163 3.32 -20.31 -25.96
C SER A 163 2.67 -18.97 -25.61
N GLY A 164 3.34 -17.81 -25.67
CA GLY A 164 4.61 -17.53 -26.31
C GLY A 164 5.14 -16.13 -25.98
N ARG A 165 6.46 -16.02 -26.05
CA ARG A 165 7.25 -14.79 -26.02
C ARG A 165 6.81 -13.85 -27.15
N LYS A 166 6.65 -12.56 -26.85
CA LYS A 166 6.89 -11.48 -27.80
C LYS A 166 8.08 -10.67 -27.31
N THR A 167 9.23 -10.91 -27.94
CA THR A 167 10.39 -10.04 -27.90
C THR A 167 10.12 -8.81 -28.75
N TYR A 168 10.21 -7.62 -28.17
CA TYR A 168 10.38 -6.37 -28.92
C TYR A 168 11.88 -6.05 -28.97
N LEU A 169 12.53 -6.48 -30.04
CA LEU A 169 13.62 -5.72 -30.67
C LEU A 169 12.93 -4.49 -31.28
N GLY A 170 13.32 -3.24 -31.03
CA GLY A 170 14.66 -2.70 -31.17
C GLY A 170 14.67 -1.89 -32.47
N GLU A 171 14.92 -0.57 -32.36
CA GLU A 171 15.50 0.36 -33.36
C GLU A 171 14.99 1.79 -33.12
N ARG A 172 15.87 2.67 -32.60
CA ARG A 172 16.60 3.75 -33.32
C ARG A 172 15.86 5.10 -33.24
N GLU A 173 16.37 6.06 -32.48
CA GLU A 173 17.48 6.95 -32.91
C GLU A 173 17.04 7.89 -34.03
N LEU A 174 16.50 9.07 -33.67
CA LEU A 174 16.69 10.32 -34.45
C LEU A 174 16.10 11.52 -33.69
N ALA A 175 16.96 12.38 -33.11
CA ALA A 175 16.75 13.83 -33.01
C ALA A 175 17.97 14.50 -32.35
N ARG A 176 19.11 14.47 -33.04
CA ARG A 176 20.10 15.56 -32.95
C ARG A 176 19.86 16.49 -34.13
N ARG A 177 19.91 17.80 -33.86
CA ARG A 177 19.92 18.95 -34.78
C ARG A 177 18.54 19.47 -35.20
N LYS A 178 18.09 20.52 -34.51
CA LYS A 178 17.91 21.85 -35.09
C LYS A 178 18.32 22.89 -34.07
#